data_AF-A0A3A9EMQ7-F1
#
_entry.id   AF-A0A3A9EMQ7-F1
#
_cell.length_a   1.000
_cell.length_b   1.000
_cell.length_c   1.000
_cell.angle_alpha   90.00
_cell.angle_beta   90.00
_cell.angle_gamma   90.00
#
_symmetry.space_group_name_H-M   'P 1'
#
loop_
_entity.id
_entity.type
_entity.pdbx_description
1 polymer ?
#
loop_
_entity_poly.entity_id
_entity_poly.type
_entity_poly.pdbx_seq_one_letter_code
_entity_poly.pdbx_strand_id
1 'polypeptide(L)'
;MPIVIEQGYLLKKELDPFDYDKIEGRGNGCRKIATRKDYLIVRADGKTFPCVFFINTEYDLGNIKNESILDIYNKEWSFYKSLERPYIEECKECKSFSICKAGCRGNAYFYMGDYFAKDIRCTEEYYPVCPILKYNLGTGKYNGSTEGVIK
;
A
#
# COMPACT_ATOMS: atom_id res chain seq x y z
N MET A 1 -21.76 -7.11 15.82
CA MET A 1 -21.28 -5.95 15.03
C MET A 1 -19.82 -6.19 14.69
N PRO A 2 -19.40 -6.19 13.42
CA PRO A 2 -17.98 -6.35 13.08
C PRO A 2 -17.18 -5.15 13.57
N ILE A 3 -16.05 -5.39 14.23
CA ILE A 3 -15.09 -4.35 14.61
C ILE A 3 -13.93 -4.43 13.62
N VAL A 4 -13.83 -3.42 12.76
CA VAL A 4 -12.79 -3.32 11.73
C VAL A 4 -11.85 -2.19 12.11
N ILE A 5 -10.55 -2.50 12.17
CA ILE A 5 -9.50 -1.53 12.48
C ILE A 5 -8.53 -1.39 11.30
N GLU A 6 -7.95 -0.21 11.16
CA GLU A 6 -6.75 -0.03 10.33
C GLU A 6 -5.54 -0.42 11.15
N GLN A 7 -4.95 -1.59 10.88
CA GLN A 7 -3.90 -2.14 11.72
C GLN A 7 -2.52 -1.61 11.31
N GLY A 8 -2.25 -1.50 10.00
CA GLY A 8 -1.01 -0.91 9.50
C GLY A 8 0.29 -1.70 9.75
N TYR A 9 0.26 -2.77 10.54
CA TYR A 9 1.39 -3.69 10.78
C TYR A 9 0.93 -5.14 10.95
N LEU A 10 1.88 -6.08 10.87
CA LEU A 10 1.69 -7.48 11.27
C LEU A 10 2.68 -7.82 12.38
N LEU A 11 2.26 -8.63 13.35
CA LEU A 11 3.14 -9.14 14.40
C LEU A 11 4.03 -10.26 13.85
N LYS A 12 5.34 -10.23 14.12
CA LYS A 12 6.26 -11.25 13.57
C LYS A 12 5.96 -12.68 14.03
N LYS A 13 5.32 -12.82 15.18
CA LYS A 13 4.89 -14.09 15.77
C LYS A 13 3.61 -14.66 15.15
N GLU A 14 2.88 -13.88 14.35
CA GLU A 14 1.55 -14.20 13.79
C GLU A 14 1.58 -14.21 12.25
N LEU A 15 2.68 -14.73 11.69
CA LEU A 15 2.88 -14.73 10.23
C LEU A 15 1.93 -15.65 9.45
N ASP A 16 1.34 -16.62 10.13
CA ASP A 16 0.44 -17.59 9.52
C ASP A 16 -1.01 -17.24 9.92
N PRO A 17 -1.94 -16.92 8.99
CA PRO A 17 -1.86 -17.03 7.52
C PRO A 17 -2.05 -15.66 6.79
N PHE A 18 -1.06 -14.78 6.82
CA PHE A 18 -1.17 -13.52 6.06
C PHE A 18 -0.89 -13.72 4.56
N ASP A 19 -1.95 -13.85 3.76
CA ASP A 19 -1.87 -13.99 2.31
C ASP A 19 -2.03 -12.63 1.59
N TYR A 20 -0.90 -12.03 1.23
CA TYR A 20 -0.86 -10.76 0.50
C TYR A 20 -1.56 -10.80 -0.85
N ASP A 21 -1.61 -11.96 -1.52
CA ASP A 21 -2.15 -12.03 -2.88
C ASP A 21 -3.68 -11.88 -2.89
N LYS A 22 -4.32 -12.15 -1.74
CA LYS A 22 -5.76 -11.94 -1.50
C LYS A 22 -6.12 -10.52 -1.05
N ILE A 23 -5.14 -9.65 -0.82
CA ILE A 23 -5.40 -8.27 -0.42
C ILE A 23 -5.73 -7.43 -1.66
N GLU A 24 -6.92 -6.81 -1.62
CA GLU A 24 -7.45 -5.95 -2.69
C GLU A 24 -7.87 -4.59 -2.12
N GLY A 25 -8.05 -3.63 -3.01
CA GLY A 25 -8.44 -2.27 -2.71
C GLY A 25 -7.32 -1.45 -2.06
N ARG A 26 -7.73 -0.39 -1.37
CA ARG A 26 -6.84 0.69 -0.92
C ARG A 26 -5.68 0.23 -0.04
N GLY A 27 -5.90 -0.78 0.78
CA GLY A 27 -4.88 -1.36 1.66
C GLY A 27 -3.96 -2.41 1.02
N ASN A 28 -4.01 -2.66 -0.28
CA ASN A 28 -3.06 -3.56 -0.96
C ASN A 28 -1.59 -3.08 -0.85
N GLY A 29 -1.41 -1.76 -0.67
CA GLY A 29 -0.13 -1.12 -0.40
C GLY A 29 0.81 -1.05 -1.60
N CYS A 30 2.01 -0.52 -1.35
CA CYS A 30 3.02 -0.30 -2.39
C CYS A 30 3.47 -1.58 -3.10
N ARG A 31 3.24 -2.77 -2.53
CA ARG A 31 3.64 -4.06 -3.10
C ARG A 31 3.05 -4.35 -4.49
N LYS A 32 1.81 -3.94 -4.74
CA LYS A 32 1.10 -4.13 -6.02
C LYS A 32 0.41 -2.84 -6.51
N ILE A 33 0.88 -1.68 -6.06
CA ILE A 33 0.22 -0.39 -6.31
C ILE A 33 0.10 -0.04 -7.80
N ALA A 34 1.01 -0.54 -8.66
CA ALA A 34 1.01 -0.28 -10.09
C ALA A 34 0.50 -1.47 -10.91
N THR A 35 0.56 -2.69 -10.37
CA THR A 35 0.15 -3.94 -11.02
C THR A 35 -1.28 -4.36 -10.69
N ARG A 36 -1.83 -3.89 -9.57
CA ARG A 36 -3.19 -4.14 -9.15
C ARG A 36 -3.92 -2.80 -8.98
N LYS A 37 -4.61 -2.41 -10.05
CA LYS A 37 -5.25 -1.08 -10.21
C LYS A 37 -6.74 -1.13 -9.86
N ASP A 38 -7.07 -1.65 -8.69
CA ASP A 38 -8.46 -1.88 -8.25
C ASP A 38 -9.19 -0.63 -7.73
N TYR A 39 -8.48 0.49 -7.57
CA TYR A 39 -9.07 1.79 -7.25
C TYR A 39 -8.27 2.94 -7.85
N LEU A 40 -8.90 4.11 -7.91
CA LEU A 40 -8.28 5.38 -8.26
C LEU A 40 -8.81 6.46 -7.32
N ILE A 41 -7.92 7.31 -6.80
CA ILE A 41 -8.29 8.50 -6.03
C ILE A 41 -8.34 9.66 -7.00
N VAL A 42 -9.44 10.40 -7.01
CA VAL A 42 -9.59 11.63 -7.77
C VAL A 42 -9.68 12.79 -6.78
N ARG A 43 -8.74 13.73 -6.86
CA ARG A 43 -8.79 14.96 -6.08
C ARG A 43 -9.81 15.94 -6.66
N ALA A 44 -10.22 16.93 -5.88
CA ALA A 44 -11.16 17.97 -6.31
C ALA A 44 -10.69 18.76 -7.55
N ASP A 45 -9.37 18.86 -7.78
CA ASP A 45 -8.79 19.50 -8.96
C ASP A 45 -8.76 18.60 -10.21
N GLY A 46 -9.20 17.34 -10.09
CA GLY A 46 -9.24 16.33 -11.13
C GLY A 46 -7.97 15.48 -11.24
N LYS A 47 -6.90 15.79 -10.50
CA LYS A 47 -5.68 14.96 -10.50
C LYS A 47 -5.96 13.60 -9.88
N THR A 48 -5.30 12.58 -10.43
CA THR A 48 -5.53 11.18 -10.05
C THR A 48 -4.31 10.55 -9.41
N PHE A 49 -4.56 9.70 -8.41
CA PHE A 49 -3.50 9.04 -7.63
C PHE A 49 -3.91 7.61 -7.26
N PRO A 50 -2.96 6.69 -7.13
CA PRO A 50 -3.24 5.32 -6.74
C PRO A 50 -3.15 5.10 -5.23
N CYS A 51 -2.86 6.13 -4.42
CA CYS A 51 -2.72 5.98 -2.96
C CYS A 51 -2.84 7.34 -2.25
N VAL A 52 -3.48 7.34 -1.07
CA VAL A 52 -3.74 8.55 -0.29
C VAL A 52 -2.46 9.26 0.17
N PHE A 53 -1.37 8.53 0.40
CA PHE A 53 -0.10 9.11 0.84
C PHE A 53 0.63 9.91 -0.25
N PHE A 54 0.19 9.80 -1.50
CA PHE A 54 0.82 10.48 -2.64
C PHE A 54 -0.02 11.63 -3.19
N ILE A 55 -1.22 11.89 -2.64
CA ILE A 55 -2.16 12.84 -3.24
C ILE A 55 -1.63 14.27 -3.33
N ASN A 56 -0.62 14.63 -2.53
CA ASN A 56 0.00 15.96 -2.51
C ASN A 56 1.40 15.99 -3.13
N THR A 57 1.79 14.94 -3.86
CA THR A 57 3.09 14.88 -4.55
C THR A 57 2.93 15.26 -6.02
N GLU A 58 4.07 15.43 -6.69
CA GLU A 58 4.19 15.65 -8.12
C GLU A 58 3.87 14.40 -8.96
N TYR A 59 3.70 13.23 -8.35
CA TYR A 59 3.53 11.95 -9.04
C TYR A 59 2.06 11.63 -9.36
N ASP A 60 1.30 12.57 -9.91
CA ASP A 60 -0.06 12.28 -10.37
C ASP A 60 -0.06 11.37 -11.62
N LEU A 61 -1.14 10.62 -11.81
CA LEU A 61 -1.32 9.68 -12.93
C LEU A 61 -1.95 10.34 -14.17
N GLY A 62 -2.25 11.64 -14.09
CA GLY A 62 -3.05 12.39 -15.05
C GLY A 62 -4.26 13.05 -14.40
N ASN A 63 -4.99 13.83 -15.21
CA ASN A 63 -6.14 14.60 -14.77
C ASN A 63 -7.40 14.24 -15.57
N ILE A 64 -8.48 13.87 -14.87
CA ILE A 64 -9.74 13.44 -15.50
C ILE A 64 -10.44 14.54 -16.31
N LYS A 65 -10.02 15.80 -16.17
CA LYS A 65 -10.52 16.92 -16.98
C LYS A 65 -10.02 16.86 -18.43
N ASN A 66 -8.88 16.21 -18.64
CA ASN A 66 -8.17 16.21 -19.92
C ASN A 66 -8.02 14.80 -20.51
N GLU A 67 -8.23 13.75 -19.70
CA GLU A 67 -7.97 12.35 -20.07
C GLU A 67 -9.08 11.44 -19.52
N SER A 68 -9.41 10.37 -20.23
CA SER A 68 -10.38 9.40 -19.72
C SER A 68 -9.79 8.55 -18.59
N ILE A 69 -10.64 8.06 -17.68
CA ILE A 69 -10.20 7.13 -16.62
C ILE A 69 -9.55 5.88 -17.21
N LEU A 70 -10.05 5.39 -18.36
CA LEU A 70 -9.52 4.20 -19.03
C LEU A 70 -8.11 4.45 -19.56
N ASP A 71 -7.84 5.63 -20.10
CA ASP A 71 -6.49 6.00 -20.55
C ASP A 71 -5.53 6.07 -19.37
N ILE A 72 -5.92 6.75 -18.28
CA ILE A 72 -5.15 6.82 -17.03
C ILE A 72 -4.88 5.41 -16.47
N TYR A 73 -5.87 4.52 -16.52
CA TYR A 73 -5.75 3.13 -16.09
C TYR A 73 -4.77 2.33 -16.96
N ASN A 74 -4.78 2.52 -18.28
CA ASN A 74 -3.95 1.76 -19.22
C ASN A 74 -2.48 2.24 -19.27
N LYS A 75 -2.19 3.46 -18.81
CA LYS A 75 -0.81 3.96 -18.70
C LYS A 75 0.05 3.06 -17.81
N GLU A 76 1.35 3.01 -18.11
CA GLU A 76 2.32 2.51 -17.13
C GLU A 76 2.48 3.53 -16.00
N TRP A 77 2.33 3.09 -14.76
CA TRP A 77 2.51 3.95 -13.58
C TRP A 77 3.96 3.87 -13.10
N SER A 78 4.93 4.26 -13.94
CA SER A 78 6.36 3.93 -13.80
C SER A 78 6.96 4.29 -12.44
N PHE A 79 6.64 5.48 -11.90
CA PHE A 79 7.07 5.85 -10.55
C PHE A 79 6.57 4.84 -9.52
N TYR A 80 5.26 4.57 -9.49
CA TYR A 80 4.65 3.59 -8.60
C TYR A 80 5.13 2.16 -8.86
N LYS A 81 5.49 1.83 -10.09
CA LYS A 81 6.08 0.54 -10.44
C LYS A 81 7.45 0.35 -9.79
N SER A 82 8.26 1.42 -9.73
CA SER A 82 9.55 1.40 -9.02
C SER A 82 9.39 1.17 -7.50
N LEU A 83 8.22 1.53 -6.94
CA LEU A 83 7.89 1.38 -5.53
C LEU A 83 7.45 -0.03 -5.12
N GLU A 84 7.13 -0.92 -6.08
CA GLU A 84 6.71 -2.31 -5.79
C GLU A 84 7.86 -3.21 -5.34
N ARG A 85 9.09 -2.87 -5.74
CA ARG A 85 10.33 -3.61 -5.42
C ARG A 85 11.48 -2.62 -5.17
N PRO A 86 11.40 -1.80 -4.11
CA PRO A 86 12.46 -0.85 -3.81
C PRO A 86 13.75 -1.60 -3.46
N TYR A 87 14.88 -1.06 -3.88
CA TYR A 87 16.19 -1.48 -3.37
C TYR A 87 16.47 -0.73 -2.08
N ILE A 88 16.61 -1.45 -0.96
CA ILE A 88 16.93 -0.90 0.36
C ILE A 88 17.94 -1.86 1.00
N GLU A 89 19.11 -1.35 1.39
CA GLU A 89 20.23 -2.18 1.81
C GLU A 89 19.85 -3.06 3.02
N GLU A 90 19.15 -2.50 4.01
CA GLU A 90 18.71 -3.21 5.22
C GLU A 90 17.64 -4.29 4.93
N CYS A 91 16.98 -4.22 3.77
CA CYS A 91 15.97 -5.19 3.37
C CYS A 91 16.55 -6.35 2.53
N LYS A 92 17.77 -6.21 2.01
CA LYS A 92 18.39 -7.14 1.04
C LYS A 92 18.46 -8.58 1.55
N GLU A 93 18.95 -8.75 2.78
CA GLU A 93 19.08 -10.05 3.46
C GLU A 93 17.93 -10.32 4.44
N CYS A 94 16.86 -9.50 4.39
CA CYS A 94 15.74 -9.65 5.30
C CYS A 94 14.89 -10.87 4.91
N LYS A 95 14.89 -11.90 5.77
CA LYS A 95 14.10 -13.14 5.59
C LYS A 95 12.60 -12.89 5.38
N SER A 96 12.10 -11.74 5.84
CA SER A 96 10.68 -11.36 5.78
C SER A 96 10.37 -10.36 4.66
N PHE A 97 11.34 -10.06 3.78
CA PHE A 97 11.13 -9.14 2.66
C PHE A 97 10.00 -9.60 1.72
N SER A 98 9.80 -10.91 1.57
CA SER A 98 8.70 -11.49 0.79
C SER A 98 7.31 -11.16 1.37
N ILE A 99 7.24 -10.69 2.62
CA ILE A 99 6.03 -10.36 3.36
C ILE A 99 5.82 -8.84 3.28
N CYS A 100 6.66 -8.05 3.93
CA CYS A 100 6.46 -6.60 3.99
C CYS A 100 6.74 -5.88 2.67
N LYS A 101 7.64 -6.40 1.82
CA LYS A 101 8.16 -5.73 0.61
C LYS A 101 8.57 -4.27 0.88
N ALA A 102 9.34 -4.10 1.95
CA ALA A 102 9.76 -2.81 2.51
C ALA A 102 8.64 -1.94 3.10
N GLY A 103 7.38 -2.37 3.15
CA GLY A 103 6.30 -1.60 3.78
C GLY A 103 5.85 -0.40 2.94
N CYS A 104 5.40 0.67 3.60
CA CYS A 104 4.79 1.82 2.95
C CYS A 104 5.84 2.86 2.52
N ARG A 105 5.91 3.11 1.21
CA ARG A 105 6.84 4.09 0.64
C ARG A 105 6.40 5.53 0.90
N GLY A 106 5.09 5.77 0.98
CA GLY A 106 4.55 7.07 1.42
C GLY A 106 4.94 7.39 2.86
N ASN A 107 4.91 6.38 3.74
CA ASN A 107 5.37 6.53 5.13
C ASN A 107 6.89 6.77 5.19
N ALA A 108 7.67 6.03 4.41
CA ALA A 108 9.12 6.24 4.30
C ALA A 108 9.44 7.68 3.89
N TYR A 109 8.79 8.19 2.84
CA TYR A 109 8.97 9.57 2.41
C TYR A 109 8.53 10.60 3.44
N PHE A 110 7.38 10.40 4.09
CA PHE A 110 6.87 11.35 5.09
C PHE A 110 7.84 11.53 6.27
N TYR A 111 8.45 10.45 6.75
CA TYR A 111 9.35 10.49 7.91
C TYR A 111 10.82 10.72 7.55
N MET A 112 11.27 10.24 6.40
CA MET A 112 12.70 10.22 6.03
C MET A 112 13.03 11.14 4.84
N GLY A 113 12.03 11.69 4.15
CA GLY A 113 12.21 12.47 2.92
C GLY A 113 12.60 11.63 1.69
N ASP A 114 12.58 10.29 1.79
CA ASP A 114 12.99 9.38 0.73
C ASP A 114 12.02 8.19 0.59
N TYR A 115 11.47 8.00 -0.61
CA TYR A 115 10.59 6.87 -0.94
C TYR A 115 11.29 5.52 -0.87
N PHE A 116 12.62 5.50 -0.95
CA PHE A 116 13.46 4.30 -0.92
C PHE A 116 14.13 4.07 0.45
N ALA A 117 13.81 4.88 1.45
CA ALA A 117 14.23 4.62 2.83
C ALA A 117 13.44 3.46 3.47
N LYS A 118 14.01 2.86 4.51
CA LYS A 118 13.32 1.86 5.34
C LYS A 118 12.06 2.47 5.98
N ASP A 119 10.95 1.74 5.94
CA ASP A 119 9.74 2.16 6.68
C ASP A 119 10.03 2.10 8.19
N ILE A 120 9.87 3.23 8.87
CA ILE A 120 10.21 3.39 10.31
C ILE A 120 9.48 2.40 11.22
N ARG A 121 8.36 1.81 10.76
CA ARG A 121 7.58 0.81 11.52
C ARG A 121 8.19 -0.59 11.45
N CYS A 122 9.26 -0.79 10.68
CA CYS A 122 10.01 -2.04 10.66
C CYS A 122 10.88 -2.16 11.93
N THR A 123 10.39 -2.95 12.88
CA THR A 123 11.01 -3.16 14.19
C THR A 123 11.28 -4.66 14.42
N GLU A 124 11.77 -5.02 15.61
CA GLU A 124 11.91 -6.42 15.99
C GLU A 124 10.58 -7.16 16.12
N GLU A 125 9.50 -6.48 16.49
CA GLU A 125 8.20 -7.08 16.76
C GLU A 125 7.22 -7.01 15.58
N TYR A 126 7.42 -6.04 14.67
CA TYR A 126 6.44 -5.71 13.63
C TYR A 126 7.01 -5.78 12.20
N TYR A 127 6.19 -6.29 11.29
CA TYR A 127 6.32 -6.07 9.85
C TYR A 127 5.46 -4.89 9.42
N PRO A 128 6.04 -3.88 8.75
CA PRO A 128 5.25 -2.77 8.23
C PRO A 128 4.43 -3.24 7.02
N VAL A 129 3.15 -2.90 7.01
CA VAL A 129 2.26 -3.15 5.87
C VAL A 129 1.58 -1.83 5.46
N CYS A 130 0.64 -1.87 4.53
CA CYS A 130 -0.11 -0.65 4.17
C CYS A 130 -0.77 -0.07 5.44
N PRO A 131 -0.58 1.22 5.79
CA PRO A 131 -1.15 1.81 7.01
C PRO A 131 -2.67 1.65 7.09
N ILE A 132 -3.34 1.64 5.94
CA ILE A 132 -4.79 1.52 5.81
C ILE A 132 -5.26 0.08 5.52
N LEU A 133 -4.39 -0.92 5.75
CA LEU A 133 -4.77 -2.32 5.75
C LEU A 133 -5.77 -2.57 6.88
N LYS A 134 -6.90 -3.19 6.53
CA LYS A 134 -7.99 -3.44 7.47
C LYS A 134 -7.89 -4.83 8.04
N TYR A 135 -8.26 -4.93 9.30
CA TYR A 135 -8.35 -6.18 10.06
C TYR A 135 -9.68 -6.24 10.79
N ASN A 136 -10.38 -7.36 10.67
CA ASN A 136 -11.60 -7.62 11.41
C ASN A 136 -11.28 -8.43 12.68
N LEU A 137 -11.47 -7.82 13.84
CA LEU A 137 -11.18 -8.43 15.15
C LEU A 137 -12.00 -9.69 15.43
N GLY A 138 -13.21 -9.79 14.86
CA GLY A 138 -14.11 -10.92 15.10
C GLY A 138 -13.80 -12.15 14.25
N THR A 139 -13.23 -11.96 13.05
CA THR A 139 -12.99 -13.05 12.09
C THR A 139 -11.51 -13.33 11.84
N GLY A 140 -10.61 -12.46 12.29
CA GLY A 140 -9.19 -12.56 12.00
C GLY A 140 -8.83 -12.24 10.53
N LYS A 141 -9.77 -11.67 9.76
CA LYS A 141 -9.61 -11.46 8.32
C LYS A 141 -8.93 -10.13 8.01
N TYR A 142 -8.00 -10.15 7.06
CA TYR A 142 -7.34 -8.97 6.50
C TYR A 142 -7.81 -8.66 5.07
N ASN A 143 -7.95 -7.37 4.74
CA ASN A 143 -8.18 -6.89 3.37
C ASN A 143 -7.82 -5.39 3.26
N GLY A 144 -7.76 -4.83 2.05
CA GLY A 144 -7.53 -3.41 1.86
C GLY A 144 -8.81 -2.56 1.86
N SER A 145 -9.98 -3.19 1.80
CA SER A 145 -11.30 -2.56 1.84
C SER A 145 -12.12 -3.05 3.04
N THR A 146 -13.06 -2.22 3.50
CA THR A 146 -13.93 -2.57 4.63
C THR A 146 -14.88 -3.69 4.24
N GLU A 147 -15.38 -3.64 3.01
CA GLU A 147 -16.20 -4.66 2.38
C GLU A 147 -15.48 -6.00 2.33
N GLY A 148 -14.18 -6.00 2.02
CA GLY A 148 -13.38 -7.21 1.93
C GLY A 148 -13.12 -7.92 3.26
N VAL A 149 -13.22 -7.22 4.40
CA VAL A 149 -13.08 -7.83 5.74
C VAL A 149 -14.41 -8.13 6.44
N ILE A 150 -15.52 -7.55 5.98
CA ILE A 150 -16.86 -7.78 6.54
C ILE A 150 -17.59 -8.91 5.82
N LYS A 151 -17.43 -9.03 4.50
CA LYS A 151 -17.95 -10.15 3.70
C LYS A 151 -17.15 -11.42 3.98
#